data_AF-A0A194AKH1-F1
#
_entry.id   AF-A0A194AKH1-F1
#
_cell.length_a   1.000
_cell.length_b   1.000
_cell.length_c   1.000
_cell.angle_alpha   90.00
_cell.angle_beta   90.00
_cell.angle_gamma   90.00
#
_symmetry.space_group_name_H-M   'P 1'
#
loop_
_entity.id
_entity.type
_entity.pdbx_description
1 polymer ?
#
loop_
_entity_poly.entity_id
_entity_poly.type
_entity_poly.pdbx_seq_one_letter_code
_entity_poly.pdbx_strand_id
1 'polypeptide(L)'
;MLRSEILALDARALLDMVAEKFGVRLAGLEDVGNLGEAWKIVEKLDHMGWAVDIRNMKGRKTVDALGFQDGGPVTVFARYGEDPDFSSVCEGICKTGLIILEETKTSAMQ
;
A
#
# COMPACT_ATOMS: atom_id res chain seq x y z
N MET A 1 2.23 5.93 -12.45
CA MET A 1 3.38 4.99 -12.32
C MET A 1 2.84 3.57 -12.40
N LEU A 2 3.56 2.64 -13.02
CA LEU A 2 3.14 1.23 -13.08
C LEU A 2 3.33 0.55 -11.72
N ARG A 3 2.51 -0.46 -11.43
CA ARG A 3 2.63 -1.26 -10.20
C ARG A 3 4.03 -1.84 -10.00
N SER A 4 4.60 -2.42 -11.05
CA SER A 4 5.93 -3.02 -11.00
C SER A 4 7.01 -2.01 -10.62
N GLU A 5 6.87 -0.76 -11.04
CA GLU A 5 7.77 0.33 -10.67
C GLU A 5 7.63 0.67 -9.18
N ILE A 6 6.41 0.73 -8.64
CA ILE A 6 6.16 0.97 -7.22
C ILE A 6 6.73 -0.18 -6.36
N LEU A 7 6.51 -1.42 -6.78
CA LEU A 7 7.03 -2.60 -6.07
C LEU A 7 8.56 -2.65 -6.08
N ALA A 8 9.21 -2.07 -7.10
CA ALA A 8 10.67 -2.01 -7.24
C ALA A 8 11.31 -0.79 -6.53
N LEU A 9 10.53 0.13 -5.95
CA LEU A 9 11.10 1.28 -5.23
C LEU A 9 11.99 0.84 -4.08
N ASP A 10 13.16 1.48 -3.99
CA ASP A 10 13.99 1.40 -2.80
C ASP A 10 13.37 2.15 -1.62
N ALA A 11 13.96 1.96 -0.44
CA ALA A 11 13.41 2.52 0.79
C ALA A 11 13.31 4.06 0.76
N ARG A 12 14.30 4.74 0.18
CA ARG A 12 14.33 6.21 0.16
C ARG A 12 13.26 6.74 -0.79
N ALA A 13 13.20 6.20 -2.01
CA ALA A 13 12.22 6.62 -3.00
C ALA A 13 10.79 6.33 -2.52
N LEU A 14 10.57 5.20 -1.85
CA LEU A 14 9.27 4.86 -1.26
C LEU A 14 8.85 5.87 -0.18
N LEU A 15 9.74 6.20 0.75
CA LEU A 15 9.47 7.16 1.81
C LEU A 15 9.18 8.57 1.26
N ASP A 16 9.96 9.02 0.28
CA ASP A 16 9.76 10.32 -0.37
C ASP A 16 8.40 10.38 -1.07
N MET A 17 8.02 9.32 -1.80
CA MET A 17 6.71 9.24 -2.47
C MET A 17 5.55 9.20 -1.48
N VAL A 18 5.66 8.46 -0.38
CA VAL A 18 4.62 8.41 0.65
C VAL A 18 4.44 9.79 1.31
N ALA A 19 5.54 10.49 1.60
CA ALA A 19 5.48 11.84 2.12
C ALA A 19 4.79 12.80 1.14
N GLU A 20 5.09 12.70 -0.15
CA GLU A 20 4.47 13.53 -1.19
C GLU A 20 2.98 13.21 -1.38
N LYS A 21 2.61 11.93 -1.53
CA LYS A 21 1.27 11.52 -1.95
C LYS A 21 0.28 11.41 -0.79
N PHE A 22 0.73 10.97 0.38
CA PHE A 22 -0.12 10.80 1.56
C PHE A 22 0.04 11.91 2.60
N GLY A 23 1.12 12.70 2.53
CA GLY A 23 1.46 13.67 3.59
C GLY A 23 1.90 13.01 4.89
N VAL A 24 2.38 11.75 4.83
CA VAL A 24 2.82 10.96 5.98
C VAL A 24 4.34 10.79 5.91
N ARG A 25 5.05 11.09 6.99
CA ARG A 25 6.51 10.93 7.05
C ARG A 25 6.86 9.80 8.02
N LEU A 26 7.43 8.73 7.49
CA LEU A 26 7.99 7.64 8.29
C LEU A 26 9.51 7.86 8.42
N ALA A 27 10.07 7.50 9.58
CA ALA A 27 11.52 7.61 9.80
C ALA A 27 12.29 6.45 9.15
N GLY A 28 11.60 5.32 8.94
CA GLY A 28 12.11 4.12 8.29
C GLY A 28 10.97 3.21 7.85
N LEU A 29 11.34 2.05 7.30
CA LEU A 29 10.38 1.03 6.86
C LEU A 29 10.32 -0.15 7.82
N GLU A 30 11.11 -0.19 8.88
CA GLU A 30 11.01 -1.21 9.91
C GLU A 30 9.69 -1.08 10.71
N ASP A 31 9.08 -2.22 11.06
CA ASP A 31 7.79 -2.24 11.75
C ASP A 31 7.86 -1.59 13.13
N VAL A 32 8.90 -1.92 13.89
CA VAL A 32 9.10 -1.38 15.24
C VAL A 32 9.45 0.11 15.13
N GLY A 33 8.61 0.96 15.69
CA GLY A 33 8.81 2.41 15.73
C GLY A 33 8.13 3.19 14.60
N ASN A 34 7.83 2.58 13.46
CA ASN A 34 7.16 3.27 12.33
C ASN A 34 5.73 2.84 12.08
N LEU A 35 5.26 1.71 12.64
CA LEU A 35 3.93 1.19 12.33
C LEU A 35 2.80 2.20 12.65
N GLY A 36 2.94 3.01 13.70
CA GLY A 36 1.96 4.05 14.02
C GLY A 36 1.86 5.15 12.95
N GLU A 37 2.98 5.51 12.32
CA GLU A 37 2.98 6.46 11.19
C GLU A 37 2.45 5.80 9.92
N ALA A 38 2.87 4.55 9.64
CA ALA A 38 2.34 3.78 8.51
C ALA A 38 0.82 3.58 8.62
N TRP A 39 0.28 3.39 9.83
CA TRP A 39 -1.15 3.21 10.05
C TRP A 39 -1.99 4.40 9.60
N LYS A 40 -1.44 5.63 9.59
CA LYS A 40 -2.13 6.80 9.04
C LYS A 40 -2.44 6.66 7.54
N ILE A 41 -1.67 5.84 6.82
CA ILE A 41 -1.96 5.49 5.41
C ILE A 41 -3.16 4.55 5.37
N VAL A 42 -3.24 3.55 6.25
CA VAL A 42 -4.39 2.65 6.36
C VAL A 42 -5.67 3.44 6.64
N GLU A 43 -5.64 4.39 7.59
CA GLU A 43 -6.79 5.25 7.88
C GLU A 43 -7.21 6.12 6.68
N LYS A 44 -6.25 6.62 5.91
CA LYS A 44 -6.55 7.36 4.67
C LYS A 44 -7.19 6.46 3.62
N LEU A 45 -6.73 5.22 3.47
CA LEU A 45 -7.30 4.24 2.55
C LEU A 45 -8.73 3.85 2.97
N ASP A 46 -8.98 3.68 4.27
CA ASP A 46 -10.33 3.43 4.81
C ASP A 46 -11.29 4.58 4.47
N HIS A 47 -10.87 5.83 4.66
CA HIS A 47 -11.65 7.00 4.22
C HIS A 47 -11.88 7.06 2.70
N MET A 48 -11.07 6.35 1.91
CA MET A 48 -11.25 6.19 0.46
C MET A 48 -12.08 4.95 0.09
N GLY A 49 -12.61 4.21 1.06
CA GLY A 49 -13.42 3.01 0.84
C GLY A 49 -12.62 1.73 0.63
N TRP A 50 -11.37 1.68 1.09
CA TRP A 50 -10.50 0.50 1.00
C TRP A 50 -10.26 -0.12 2.37
N ALA A 51 -10.51 -1.41 2.50
CA ALA A 51 -10.08 -2.22 3.64
C ALA A 51 -8.68 -2.77 3.39
N VAL A 52 -7.79 -2.72 4.38
CA VAL A 52 -6.42 -3.26 4.28
C VAL A 52 -6.31 -4.56 5.07
N ASP A 53 -5.83 -5.63 4.44
CA ASP A 53 -5.55 -6.94 5.06
C ASP A 53 -4.03 -7.11 5.25
N ILE A 54 -3.62 -7.41 6.48
CA ILE A 54 -2.23 -7.57 6.88
C ILE A 54 -2.06 -8.94 7.51
N ARG A 55 -1.20 -9.78 6.91
CA ARG A 55 -0.81 -11.07 7.46
C ARG A 55 0.67 -11.05 7.80
N ASN A 56 0.98 -11.11 9.09
CA ASN A 56 2.34 -11.20 9.62
C ASN A 56 2.62 -12.64 10.07
N MET A 57 3.34 -13.40 9.26
CA MET A 57 3.67 -14.79 9.49
C MET A 57 5.18 -14.95 9.72
N LYS A 58 5.58 -16.08 10.30
CA LYS A 58 7.01 -16.38 10.50
C LYS A 58 7.71 -16.43 9.14
N GLY A 59 8.59 -15.46 8.89
CA GLY A 59 9.39 -15.37 7.67
C GLY A 59 8.64 -14.85 6.44
N ARG A 60 7.40 -14.35 6.59
CA ARG A 60 6.61 -13.81 5.48
C ARG A 60 5.65 -12.73 5.94
N LYS A 61 5.57 -11.61 5.21
CA LYS A 61 4.62 -10.54 5.47
C LYS A 61 3.90 -10.16 4.20
N THR A 62 2.57 -10.12 4.24
CA THR A 62 1.76 -9.74 3.09
C THR A 62 0.83 -8.61 3.51
N VAL A 63 0.67 -7.62 2.63
CA VAL A 63 -0.29 -6.53 2.79
C VAL A 63 -1.07 -6.43 1.49
N ASP A 64 -2.37 -6.70 1.53
CA ASP A 64 -3.29 -6.50 0.40
C ASP A 64 -4.38 -5.50 0.82
N ALA A 65 -5.19 -5.05 -0.12
CA ALA A 65 -6.34 -4.22 0.18
C ALA A 65 -7.52 -4.58 -0.73
N LEU A 66 -8.72 -4.46 -0.19
CA LEU A 66 -10.00 -4.72 -0.83
C LEU A 66 -10.79 -3.41 -0.93
N GLY A 67 -11.21 -3.04 -2.13
CA GLY A 67 -12.12 -1.92 -2.40
C GLY A 67 -13.29 -2.36 -3.28
N PHE A 68 -14.12 -1.39 -3.66
CA PHE A 68 -15.18 -1.58 -4.65
C PHE A 68 -14.95 -0.63 -5.83
N GLN A 69 -14.90 -1.18 -7.04
CA GLN A 69 -14.80 -0.44 -8.29
C GLN A 69 -15.76 -1.04 -9.32
N ASP A 70 -16.40 -0.19 -10.13
CA ASP A 70 -17.33 -0.60 -11.21
C ASP A 70 -18.41 -1.62 -10.79
N GLY A 71 -18.90 -1.48 -9.55
CA GLY A 71 -19.95 -2.34 -9.00
C GLY A 71 -19.50 -3.70 -8.48
N GLY A 72 -18.19 -3.98 -8.42
CA GLY A 72 -17.64 -5.23 -7.92
C GLY A 72 -16.48 -5.06 -6.93
N PRO A 73 -16.19 -6.10 -6.11
CA PRO A 73 -15.02 -6.10 -5.24
C PRO A 73 -13.75 -6.19 -6.07
N VAL A 74 -12.74 -5.39 -5.71
CA VAL A 74 -11.40 -5.43 -6.30
C VAL A 74 -10.36 -5.52 -5.20
N THR A 75 -9.36 -6.38 -5.37
CA THR A 75 -8.19 -6.41 -4.48
C THR A 75 -6.98 -5.83 -5.18
N VAL A 76 -5.98 -5.34 -4.44
CA VAL A 76 -4.76 -4.81 -5.06
C VAL A 76 -3.95 -5.93 -5.72
N PHE A 77 -3.72 -7.04 -5.02
CA PHE A 77 -2.88 -8.15 -5.49
C PHE A 77 -3.67 -9.41 -5.83
N ALA A 78 -4.57 -9.88 -4.96
CA ALA A 78 -5.19 -11.19 -5.11
C ALA A 78 -5.95 -11.41 -6.45
N ARG A 79 -6.55 -10.35 -7.01
CA ARG A 79 -7.27 -10.36 -8.31
C ARG A 79 -6.36 -10.69 -9.50
N TYR A 80 -5.05 -10.55 -9.32
CA TYR A 80 -4.03 -10.91 -10.31
C TYR A 80 -3.30 -12.21 -9.96
N GLY A 81 -3.69 -12.90 -8.88
CA GLY A 81 -2.97 -14.07 -8.38
C GLY A 81 -1.61 -13.72 -7.75
N GLU A 82 -1.40 -12.45 -7.41
CA GLU A 82 -0.18 -11.96 -6.76
C GLU A 82 -0.30 -12.08 -5.22
N ASP A 83 0.79 -12.44 -4.55
CA ASP A 83 0.85 -12.52 -3.07
C ASP A 83 2.25 -12.06 -2.58
N PRO A 84 2.56 -10.75 -2.70
CA PRO A 84 3.90 -10.23 -2.46
C PRO A 84 4.35 -10.45 -1.02
N ASP A 85 5.63 -10.82 -0.87
CA ASP A 85 6.30 -10.87 0.42
C ASP A 85 7.10 -9.59 0.64
N PHE A 86 6.73 -8.84 1.67
CA PHE A 86 7.38 -7.58 2.03
C PHE A 86 8.39 -7.80 3.15
N SER A 87 9.46 -7.00 3.15
CA SER A 87 10.47 -7.06 4.23
C SER A 87 9.87 -6.66 5.58
N SER A 88 8.86 -5.78 5.55
CA SER A 88 8.11 -5.27 6.71
C SER A 88 6.64 -5.01 6.36
N VAL A 89 5.79 -4.93 7.38
CA VAL A 89 4.39 -4.47 7.23
C VAL A 89 4.36 -3.01 6.79
N CYS A 90 5.23 -2.16 7.33
CA CYS A 90 5.30 -0.75 6.93
C CYS A 90 5.60 -0.59 5.42
N GLU A 91 6.54 -1.37 4.87
CA GLU A 91 6.82 -1.38 3.43
C GLU A 91 5.58 -1.78 2.64
N GLY A 92 4.92 -2.86 3.06
CA GLY A 92 3.69 -3.34 2.43
C GLY A 92 2.59 -2.28 2.42
N ILE A 93 2.31 -1.64 3.55
CA ILE A 93 1.32 -0.55 3.65
C ILE A 93 1.66 0.58 2.67
N CYS A 94 2.91 1.03 2.66
CA CYS A 94 3.37 2.12 1.80
C CYS A 94 3.20 1.77 0.31
N LYS A 95 3.64 0.58 -0.13
CA LYS A 95 3.54 0.15 -1.53
C LYS A 95 2.10 -0.08 -1.95
N THR A 96 1.30 -0.78 -1.13
CA THR A 96 -0.12 -1.03 -1.39
C THR A 96 -0.89 0.28 -1.50
N GLY A 97 -0.65 1.23 -0.58
CA GLY A 97 -1.29 2.54 -0.63
C GLY A 97 -0.95 3.32 -1.90
N LEU A 98 0.32 3.38 -2.30
CA LEU A 98 0.71 4.06 -3.53
C LEU A 98 0.08 3.43 -4.78
N ILE A 99 0.00 2.09 -4.84
CA ILE A 99 -0.67 1.39 -5.94
C ILE A 99 -2.14 1.80 -6.04
N ILE A 100 -2.86 1.81 -4.91
CA ILE A 100 -4.27 2.24 -4.87
C ILE A 100 -4.40 3.67 -5.40
N LEU A 101 -3.56 4.61 -4.95
CA LEU A 101 -3.62 6.01 -5.41
C LEU A 101 -3.40 6.15 -6.92
N GLU A 102 -2.49 5.37 -7.50
CA GLU A 102 -2.19 5.46 -8.93
C GLU A 102 -3.26 4.78 -9.80
N GLU A 103 -3.80 3.65 -9.35
CA GLU A 103 -4.85 2.95 -10.07
C GLU A 103 -6.18 3.71 -10.01
N THR A 104 -6.53 4.30 -8.85
CA THR A 104 -7.78 5.07 -8.69
C THR A 104 -7.78 6.41 -9.44
N LYS A 105 -6.64 7.12 -9.53
CA LYS A 105 -6.52 8.34 -10.35
C LYS A 105 -6.77 8.06 -11.83
N THR A 106 -6.32 6.91 -12.31
CA THR A 106 -6.46 6.54 -13.73
C THR A 106 -7.93 6.28 -14.07
N SER A 107 -8.68 5.67 -13.16
CA SER A 107 -10.13 5.45 -13.31
C SER A 107 -10.96 6.73 -13.26
N ALA A 108 -10.53 7.78 -12.56
CA ALA A 108 -11.24 9.07 -12.49
C ALA A 108 -11.03 9.97 -13.73
N MET A 109 -10.11 9.60 -14.63
CA MET A 109 -9.79 10.34 -15.85
C MET A 109 -10.38 9.70 -17.14
N GLN A 110 -11.15 8.62 -17.00
CA GLN A 110 -11.88 7.96 -18.08
C GLN A 110 -13.38 8.27 -17.99
#